data_AF-A0A919IAH3-F1
#
_entry.id   AF-A0A919IAH3-F1
#
_cell.length_a   1.000
_cell.length_b   1.000
_cell.length_c   1.000
_cell.angle_alpha   90.00
_cell.angle_beta   90.00
_cell.angle_gamma   90.00
#
_symmetry.space_group_name_H-M   'P 1'
#
loop_
_entity.id
_entity.type
_entity.pdbx_description
1 polymer ?
#
loop_
_entity_poly.entity_id
_entity_poly.type
_entity_poly.pdbx_seq_one_letter_code
_entity_poly.pdbx_strand_id
1 'polypeptide(L)'
;MALLKYLFLMGSLAPLANAQEVPFKPSEDFEARVNLKFKQRPPAYDNNSFSSSGERLDKPKTDLLPFLEVSIEQLKVREEEVRVHVIDSKGKNLLKKKTSPIPGLRFEMGFVADLKKRDAAHEITLFFLSSEKKELSRIVLTVTQDGEFQVNGKWHGKF
;
A
#
# COMPACT_ATOMS: atom_id res chain seq x y z
N MET A 1 7.04 -2.56 72.11
CA MET A 1 7.45 -2.61 70.69
C MET A 1 6.88 -3.87 70.06
N ALA A 2 5.93 -3.75 69.13
CA ALA A 2 5.67 -4.74 68.07
C ALA A 2 4.69 -4.09 67.08
N LEU A 3 5.25 -3.54 66.01
CA LEU A 3 4.57 -3.13 64.78
C LEU A 3 4.43 -4.38 63.91
N LEU A 4 3.25 -4.65 63.33
CA LEU A 4 3.21 -5.27 62.02
C LEU A 4 1.93 -4.87 61.27
N LYS A 5 2.10 -3.91 60.36
CA LYS A 5 1.11 -3.45 59.39
C LYS A 5 1.03 -4.48 58.25
N TYR A 6 -0.14 -5.06 58.01
CA TYR A 6 -0.43 -5.80 56.79
C TYR A 6 -0.82 -4.82 55.69
N LEU A 7 0.07 -4.62 54.71
CA LEU A 7 -0.20 -3.88 53.49
C LEU A 7 -0.54 -4.89 52.39
N PHE A 8 -1.82 -4.98 52.03
CA PHE A 8 -2.32 -5.84 50.96
C PHE A 8 -2.04 -5.15 49.61
N LEU A 9 -1.01 -5.61 48.89
CA LEU A 9 -0.68 -5.10 47.57
C LEU A 9 -1.52 -5.87 46.52
N MET A 10 -2.66 -5.30 46.14
CA MET A 10 -3.46 -5.79 45.00
C MET A 10 -2.75 -5.41 43.71
N GLY A 11 -1.89 -6.30 43.20
CA GLY A 11 -1.29 -6.17 41.87
C GLY A 11 -2.36 -6.38 40.79
N SER A 12 -2.72 -5.30 40.10
CA SER A 12 -3.51 -5.37 38.88
C SER A 12 -2.67 -5.99 37.76
N LEU A 13 -3.02 -7.22 37.37
CA LEU A 13 -2.47 -7.88 36.20
C LEU A 13 -3.08 -7.21 34.96
N ALA A 14 -2.36 -6.27 34.34
CA ALA A 14 -2.78 -5.70 33.07
C ALA A 14 -2.72 -6.78 31.98
N PRO A 15 -3.80 -7.00 31.20
CA PRO A 15 -3.75 -7.95 30.10
C PRO A 15 -2.78 -7.43 29.05
N LEU A 16 -1.78 -8.26 28.71
CA LEU A 16 -0.93 -8.09 27.55
C LEU A 16 -1.85 -8.04 26.32
N ALA A 17 -1.98 -6.86 25.72
CA ALA A 17 -2.68 -6.70 24.45
C ALA A 17 -1.96 -7.58 23.42
N ASN A 18 -2.59 -8.69 23.07
CA ASN A 18 -2.13 -9.58 22.01
C ASN A 18 -2.16 -8.77 20.72
N ALA A 19 -0.99 -8.40 20.20
CA ALA A 19 -0.85 -7.80 18.88
C ALA A 19 -1.16 -8.87 17.83
N GLN A 20 -2.45 -9.17 17.66
CA GLN A 20 -2.94 -10.06 16.62
C GLN A 20 -2.57 -9.43 15.28
N GLU A 21 -1.64 -10.05 14.57
CA GLU A 21 -1.27 -9.65 13.22
C GLU A 21 -2.51 -9.76 12.31
N VAL A 22 -2.80 -8.70 11.56
CA VAL A 22 -3.99 -8.67 10.68
C VAL A 22 -3.87 -9.77 9.63
N PRO A 23 -4.85 -10.69 9.54
CA PRO A 23 -4.76 -11.80 8.61
C PRO A 23 -4.88 -11.34 7.16
N PHE A 24 -4.28 -12.11 6.24
CA PHE A 24 -4.49 -11.87 4.81
C PHE A 24 -5.92 -12.18 4.41
N LYS A 25 -6.49 -11.35 3.53
CA LYS A 25 -7.76 -11.66 2.87
C LYS A 25 -7.55 -12.89 1.99
N PRO A 26 -8.46 -13.89 2.01
CA PRO A 26 -8.34 -15.08 1.18
C PRO A 26 -8.31 -14.72 -0.30
N SER A 27 -7.48 -15.41 -1.08
CA SER A 27 -7.34 -15.18 -2.53
C SER A 27 -8.60 -15.53 -3.33
N GLU A 28 -9.55 -16.26 -2.75
CA GLU A 28 -10.86 -16.52 -3.34
C GLU A 28 -11.87 -15.37 -3.16
N ASP A 29 -11.58 -14.44 -2.25
CA ASP A 29 -12.46 -13.30 -1.96
C ASP A 29 -12.17 -12.10 -2.88
N PHE A 30 -11.09 -12.15 -3.69
CA PHE A 30 -10.70 -11.06 -4.58
C PHE A 30 -9.87 -11.53 -5.78
N GLU A 31 -9.82 -10.70 -6.81
CA GLU A 31 -8.95 -10.85 -7.97
C GLU A 31 -8.01 -9.64 -8.05
N ALA A 32 -6.70 -9.91 -8.24
CA ALA A 32 -5.71 -8.88 -8.48
C ALA A 32 -5.27 -8.92 -9.95
N ARG A 33 -5.52 -7.83 -10.67
CA ARG A 33 -5.10 -7.69 -12.08
C ARG A 33 -3.97 -6.68 -12.20
N VAL A 34 -2.91 -7.11 -12.86
CA VAL A 34 -1.75 -6.27 -13.13
C VAL A 34 -1.85 -5.70 -14.54
N ASN A 35 -1.73 -4.40 -14.65
CA ASN A 35 -1.76 -3.67 -15.91
C ASN A 35 -0.42 -2.96 -16.12
N LEU A 36 0.36 -3.43 -17.09
CA LEU A 36 1.57 -2.75 -17.52
C LEU A 36 1.21 -1.72 -18.60
N LYS A 37 1.50 -0.45 -18.32
CA LYS A 37 1.35 0.65 -19.28
C LYS A 37 2.71 1.20 -19.64
N PHE A 38 2.82 1.83 -20.80
CA PHE A 38 4.02 2.57 -21.19
C PHE A 38 3.70 4.06 -21.10
N LYS A 39 4.34 4.75 -20.14
CA LYS A 39 4.15 6.19 -19.89
C LYS A 39 5.47 6.92 -20.06
N GLN A 40 5.42 8.17 -20.52
CA GLN A 40 6.58 9.07 -20.45
C GLN A 40 6.72 9.59 -19.02
N ARG A 41 7.96 9.75 -18.55
CA ARG A 41 8.20 10.45 -17.28
C ARG A 41 7.81 11.92 -17.46
N PRO A 42 7.10 12.55 -16.50
CA PRO A 42 6.89 13.98 -16.54
C PRO A 42 8.26 14.68 -16.62
N PRO A 43 8.43 15.72 -17.45
CA PRO A 43 9.65 16.49 -17.41
C PRO A 43 9.87 16.98 -15.98
N ALA A 44 11.09 16.81 -15.45
CA ALA A 44 11.44 17.46 -14.20
C ALA A 44 11.26 18.97 -14.45
N TYR A 45 10.34 19.60 -13.72
CA TYR A 45 10.23 21.06 -13.73
C TYR A 45 11.49 21.58 -13.04
N ASP A 46 12.52 21.87 -13.82
CA ASP A 46 13.62 22.71 -13.37
C ASP A 46 13.04 24.12 -13.23
N ASN A 47 12.75 24.53 -12.00
CA ASN A 47 12.29 25.89 -11.71
C ASN A 47 13.42 26.93 -11.84
N ASN A 48 14.49 26.62 -12.58
CA ASN A 48 15.66 27.48 -12.67
C ASN A 48 16.38 27.33 -14.02
N SER A 49 15.95 28.10 -15.02
CA SER A 49 16.86 28.79 -15.97
C SER A 49 16.06 29.58 -17.00
N PHE A 50 15.87 30.88 -16.73
CA PHE A 50 15.70 31.83 -17.81
C PHE A 50 17.08 32.08 -18.41
N SER A 51 17.47 31.26 -19.38
CA SER A 51 18.63 31.51 -20.23
C SER A 51 18.14 32.14 -21.52
N SER A 52 18.37 33.45 -21.67
CA SER A 52 18.12 34.17 -22.92
C SER A 52 19.19 33.78 -23.95
N SER A 53 18.91 32.78 -24.78
CA SER A 53 19.57 32.59 -26.07
C SER A 53 18.69 31.69 -26.92
N GLY A 54 18.39 32.14 -28.14
CA GLY A 54 17.40 31.54 -29.04
C GLY A 54 17.83 30.22 -29.68
N GLU A 55 18.32 29.27 -28.89
CA GLU A 55 18.49 27.90 -29.34
C GLU A 55 17.23 27.10 -28.99
N ARG A 56 16.56 26.57 -30.01
CA ARG A 56 15.51 25.57 -29.84
C ARG A 56 16.19 24.32 -29.27
N LEU A 57 16.27 24.22 -27.95
CA LEU A 57 16.65 22.99 -27.26
C LEU A 57 15.67 21.91 -27.73
N ASP A 58 16.17 20.95 -28.49
CA ASP A 58 15.45 19.74 -28.82
C ASP A 58 14.89 19.17 -27.52
N LYS A 59 13.56 19.06 -27.43
CA LYS A 59 12.91 18.45 -26.27
C LYS A 59 13.58 17.09 -26.04
N PRO A 60 14.09 16.80 -24.83
CA PRO A 60 14.66 15.50 -24.55
C PRO A 60 13.60 14.45 -24.88
N LYS A 61 13.94 13.51 -25.78
CA LYS A 61 13.07 12.38 -26.10
C LYS A 61 12.84 11.62 -24.80
N THR A 62 11.68 11.82 -24.19
CA THR A 62 11.27 11.04 -23.03
C THR A 62 10.81 9.69 -23.56
N ASP A 63 11.70 8.69 -23.42
CA ASP A 63 11.37 7.32 -23.76
C ASP A 63 10.14 6.85 -22.97
N LEU A 64 9.34 6.00 -23.62
CA LEU A 64 8.20 5.36 -22.99
C LEU A 64 8.70 4.30 -22.00
N LEU A 65 8.43 4.50 -20.72
CA LEU A 65 8.90 3.62 -19.65
C LEU A 65 7.76 2.73 -19.13
N PRO A 66 8.05 1.46 -18.76
CA PRO A 66 7.08 0.58 -18.12
C PRO A 66 6.58 1.16 -16.79
N PHE A 67 5.27 1.26 -16.67
CA PHE A 67 4.54 1.82 -15.54
C PHE A 67 3.50 0.82 -15.06
N LEU A 68 3.57 0.47 -13.77
CA LEU A 68 2.76 -0.56 -13.15
C LEU A 68 1.51 0.04 -12.52
N GLU A 69 0.36 -0.51 -12.89
CA GLU A 69 -0.94 -0.21 -12.31
C GLU A 69 -1.63 -1.50 -11.90
N VAL A 70 -2.19 -1.54 -10.69
CA VAL A 70 -2.86 -2.72 -10.15
C VAL A 70 -4.32 -2.40 -9.90
N SER A 71 -5.20 -3.32 -10.29
CA SER A 71 -6.62 -3.27 -9.93
C SER A 71 -7.02 -4.46 -9.08
N ILE A 72 -7.75 -4.20 -8.00
CA ILE A 72 -8.28 -5.19 -7.08
C ILE A 72 -9.80 -5.21 -7.21
N GLU A 73 -10.35 -6.32 -7.68
CA GLU A 73 -11.78 -6.59 -7.74
C GLU A 73 -12.16 -7.51 -6.58
N GLN A 74 -13.16 -7.14 -5.79
CA GLN A 74 -13.64 -8.00 -4.72
C GLN A 74 -14.70 -8.95 -5.25
N LEU A 75 -14.46 -10.25 -5.08
CA LEU A 75 -15.37 -11.31 -5.47
C LEU A 75 -16.36 -11.61 -4.34
N LYS A 76 -15.90 -11.53 -3.09
CA LYS A 76 -16.71 -11.67 -1.87
C LYS A 76 -16.41 -10.54 -0.89
N VAL A 77 -17.46 -9.84 -0.45
CA VAL A 77 -17.39 -8.79 0.57
C VAL A 77 -18.03 -9.33 1.84
N ARG A 78 -17.32 -9.29 2.96
CA ARG A 78 -17.88 -9.70 4.25
C ARG A 78 -18.70 -8.55 4.84
N GLU A 79 -19.79 -8.84 5.52
CA GLU A 79 -20.69 -7.81 6.09
C GLU A 79 -19.97 -6.88 7.08
N GLU A 80 -18.96 -7.40 7.78
CA GLU A 80 -18.13 -6.66 8.72
C GLU A 80 -17.16 -5.68 8.03
N GLU A 81 -16.82 -5.88 6.76
CA GLU A 81 -15.87 -5.07 5.99
C GLU A 81 -16.56 -3.82 5.41
N VAL A 82 -16.72 -2.78 6.24
CA VAL A 82 -17.43 -1.55 5.88
C VAL A 82 -16.52 -0.39 5.44
N ARG A 83 -15.21 -0.54 5.63
CA ARG A 83 -14.22 0.48 5.25
C ARG A 83 -13.00 -0.16 4.59
N VAL A 84 -12.37 0.61 3.72
CA VAL A 84 -11.04 0.31 3.17
C VAL A 84 -10.09 1.46 3.48
N HIS A 85 -8.89 1.09 3.87
CA HIS A 85 -7.77 2.00 4.07
C HIS A 85 -6.56 1.44 3.34
N VAL A 86 -5.98 2.24 2.45
CA VAL A 86 -4.83 1.84 1.64
C VAL A 86 -3.67 2.72 1.97
N ILE A 87 -2.55 2.09 2.30
CA ILE A 87 -1.28 2.74 2.60
C ILE A 87 -0.19 2.19 1.69
N ASP A 88 0.81 3.02 1.41
CA ASP A 88 2.02 2.57 0.73
C ASP A 88 3.15 2.25 1.72
N SER A 89 4.23 1.68 1.21
CA SER A 89 5.43 1.32 1.98
C SER A 89 6.17 2.50 2.60
N LYS A 90 5.83 3.74 2.21
CA LYS A 90 6.37 4.99 2.77
C LYS A 90 5.43 5.61 3.81
N GLY A 91 4.34 4.92 4.16
CA GLY A 91 3.33 5.37 5.12
C GLY A 91 2.34 6.40 4.55
N LYS A 92 2.38 6.66 3.24
CA LYS A 92 1.44 7.58 2.61
C LYS A 92 0.07 6.93 2.49
N ASN A 93 -0.96 7.64 2.93
CA ASN A 93 -2.35 7.25 2.73
C ASN A 93 -2.73 7.45 1.26
N LEU A 94 -2.96 6.36 0.54
CA LEU A 94 -3.39 6.41 -0.87
C LEU A 94 -4.91 6.54 -0.99
N LEU A 95 -5.65 5.86 -0.11
CA LEU A 95 -7.11 5.86 -0.14
C LEU A 95 -7.67 5.59 1.26
N LYS A 96 -8.76 6.28 1.60
CA LYS A 96 -9.57 5.96 2.78
C LYS A 96 -11.04 6.15 2.40
N LYS A 97 -11.80 5.05 2.35
CA LYS A 97 -13.18 5.07 1.87
C LYS A 97 -14.08 4.22 2.76
N LYS A 98 -15.23 4.78 3.15
CA LYS A 98 -16.33 4.05 3.80
C LYS A 98 -17.29 3.64 2.70
N THR A 99 -17.32 2.36 2.32
CA THR A 99 -18.26 1.90 1.30
C THR A 99 -18.41 0.38 1.35
N SER A 100 -19.63 -0.09 1.15
CA SER A 100 -19.97 -1.45 0.76
C SER A 100 -21.09 -1.31 -0.30
N PRO A 101 -20.97 -1.91 -1.49
CA PRO A 101 -19.81 -2.65 -2.01
C PRO A 101 -18.68 -1.71 -2.46
N ILE A 102 -17.45 -2.21 -2.42
CA ILE A 102 -16.26 -1.47 -2.87
C ILE A 102 -16.12 -1.69 -4.38
N PRO A 103 -16.38 -0.67 -5.24
CA PRO A 103 -16.10 -0.79 -6.66
C PRO A 103 -14.61 -1.06 -6.85
N GLY A 104 -14.26 -1.83 -7.89
CA GLY A 104 -12.89 -2.26 -8.20
C GLY A 104 -11.88 -1.15 -7.91
N LEU A 105 -10.94 -1.43 -7.02
CA LEU A 105 -9.96 -0.46 -6.56
C LEU A 105 -8.80 -0.44 -7.54
N ARG A 106 -8.34 0.75 -7.94
CA ARG A 106 -7.23 0.90 -8.88
C ARG A 106 -6.13 1.75 -8.27
N PHE A 107 -4.90 1.29 -8.39
CA PHE A 107 -3.73 1.93 -7.79
C PHE A 107 -2.60 2.02 -8.80
N GLU A 108 -2.03 3.21 -8.91
CA GLU A 108 -0.79 3.43 -9.63
C GLU A 108 0.39 3.13 -8.69
N MET A 109 1.21 2.13 -9.03
CA MET A 109 2.41 1.82 -8.23
C MET A 109 3.60 2.69 -8.67
N GLY A 110 3.74 2.92 -9.98
CA GLY A 110 4.80 3.76 -10.52
C GLY A 110 5.61 3.07 -11.61
N PHE A 111 6.75 3.66 -11.97
CA PHE A 111 7.65 3.09 -12.97
C PHE A 111 8.38 1.87 -12.43
N VAL A 112 8.47 0.80 -13.22
CA VAL A 112 9.09 -0.48 -12.81
C VAL A 112 10.53 -0.28 -12.35
N ALA A 113 11.30 0.56 -13.05
CA ALA A 113 12.69 0.86 -12.67
C ALA A 113 12.80 1.47 -11.25
N ASP A 114 11.88 2.39 -10.90
CA ASP A 114 11.88 3.07 -9.60
C ASP A 114 11.40 2.13 -8.48
N LEU A 115 10.47 1.22 -8.79
CA LEU A 115 10.00 0.19 -7.86
C LEU A 115 11.10 -0.81 -7.51
N LYS A 116 11.88 -1.26 -8.51
CA LYS A 116 13.02 -2.16 -8.31
C LYS A 116 14.15 -1.52 -7.52
N LYS A 117 14.41 -0.22 -7.78
CA LYS A 117 15.42 0.58 -7.07
C LYS A 117 14.99 1.05 -5.67
N ARG A 118 13.71 0.85 -5.29
CA ARG A 118 13.10 1.37 -4.06
C ARG A 118 12.99 2.91 -3.99
N ASP A 119 13.13 3.58 -5.11
CA ASP A 119 12.91 5.03 -5.23
C ASP A 119 11.43 5.39 -5.08
N ALA A 120 10.54 4.48 -5.53
CA ALA A 120 9.09 4.55 -5.35
C ALA A 120 8.60 3.60 -4.24
N ALA A 121 7.35 3.78 -3.79
CA ALA A 121 6.74 2.85 -2.84
C ALA A 121 6.53 1.49 -3.53
N HIS A 122 7.22 0.48 -3.04
CA HIS A 122 7.28 -0.84 -3.67
C HIS A 122 6.27 -1.83 -3.10
N GLU A 123 5.59 -1.43 -2.03
CA GLU A 123 4.54 -2.19 -1.40
C GLU A 123 3.32 -1.29 -1.18
N ILE A 124 2.14 -1.86 -1.38
CA ILE A 124 0.86 -1.25 -1.06
C ILE A 124 0.07 -2.24 -0.20
N THR A 125 -0.38 -1.80 0.96
CA THR A 125 -1.24 -2.58 1.84
C THR A 125 -2.65 -2.02 1.85
N LEU A 126 -3.61 -2.88 1.55
CA LEU A 126 -5.04 -2.59 1.63
C LEU A 126 -5.59 -3.24 2.90
N PHE A 127 -6.05 -2.44 3.85
CA PHE A 127 -6.76 -2.88 5.03
C PHE A 127 -8.26 -2.81 4.83
N PHE A 128 -8.96 -3.88 5.19
CA PHE A 128 -10.41 -3.93 5.31
C PHE A 128 -10.77 -3.79 6.78
N LEU A 129 -11.64 -2.83 7.09
CA LEU A 129 -11.90 -2.44 8.48
C LEU A 129 -13.39 -2.50 8.83
N SER A 130 -13.63 -2.75 10.11
CA SER A 130 -14.97 -2.74 10.70
C SER A 130 -15.55 -1.32 10.86
N SER A 131 -16.80 -1.27 11.31
CA SER A 131 -17.51 -0.04 11.68
C SER A 131 -16.83 0.72 12.82
N GLU A 132 -16.03 0.02 13.62
CA GLU A 132 -15.20 0.55 14.71
C GLU A 132 -13.76 0.87 14.27
N LYS A 133 -13.44 0.69 12.99
CA LYS A 133 -12.09 0.86 12.40
C LYS A 133 -11.08 -0.20 12.86
N LYS A 134 -11.54 -1.35 13.34
CA LYS A 134 -10.67 -2.51 13.60
C LYS A 134 -10.25 -3.12 12.27
N GLU A 135 -8.97 -3.37 12.08
CA GLU A 135 -8.44 -4.08 10.91
C GLU A 135 -8.87 -5.55 10.97
N LEU A 136 -9.62 -6.01 9.96
CA LEU A 136 -10.18 -7.36 9.90
C LEU A 136 -9.37 -8.26 8.99
N SER A 137 -8.97 -7.74 7.83
CA SER A 137 -8.16 -8.44 6.85
C SER A 137 -7.31 -7.46 6.05
N ARG A 138 -6.25 -7.97 5.39
CA ARG A 138 -5.40 -7.16 4.52
C ARG A 138 -5.05 -7.85 3.20
N ILE A 139 -4.82 -7.06 2.16
CA ILE A 139 -4.13 -7.50 0.94
C ILE A 139 -2.80 -6.73 0.87
N VAL A 140 -1.70 -7.45 0.65
CA VAL A 140 -0.38 -6.85 0.48
C VAL A 140 0.10 -7.10 -0.95
N LEU A 141 0.39 -6.01 -1.67
CA LEU A 141 0.90 -6.03 -3.02
C LEU A 141 2.36 -5.60 -2.98
N THR A 142 3.28 -6.44 -3.46
CA THR A 142 4.73 -6.17 -3.33
C THR A 142 5.41 -6.36 -4.68
N VAL A 143 6.28 -5.42 -5.04
CA VAL A 143 7.25 -5.60 -6.13
C VAL A 143 8.61 -5.87 -5.50
N THR A 144 9.30 -6.94 -5.87
CA THR A 144 10.65 -7.24 -5.38
C THR A 144 11.71 -6.48 -6.17
N GLN A 145 12.95 -6.43 -5.68
CA GLN A 145 14.06 -5.79 -6.42
C GLN A 145 14.35 -6.50 -7.76
N ASP A 146 14.07 -7.80 -7.83
CA ASP A 146 14.19 -8.59 -9.06
C ASP A 146 13.07 -8.30 -10.06
N GLY A 147 12.06 -7.51 -9.67
CA GLY A 147 10.90 -7.15 -10.48
C GLY A 147 9.75 -8.14 -10.38
N GLU A 148 9.78 -9.07 -9.43
CA GLU A 148 8.65 -9.99 -9.21
C GLU A 148 7.50 -9.25 -8.52
N PHE A 149 6.28 -9.49 -9.00
CA PHE A 149 5.08 -9.00 -8.37
C PHE A 149 4.45 -10.10 -7.54
N GLN A 150 4.16 -9.79 -6.28
CA GLN A 150 3.61 -10.71 -5.30
C GLN A 150 2.32 -10.15 -4.71
N VAL A 151 1.38 -11.05 -4.42
CA VAL A 151 0.12 -10.76 -3.74
C VAL A 151 0.04 -11.64 -2.50
N ASN A 152 -0.03 -11.04 -1.31
CA ASN A 152 0.05 -11.74 -0.03
C ASN A 152 1.27 -12.68 0.05
N GLY A 153 2.41 -12.23 -0.47
CA GLY A 153 3.67 -13.00 -0.52
C GLY A 153 3.70 -14.13 -1.56
N LYS A 154 2.64 -14.34 -2.34
CA LYS A 154 2.60 -15.33 -3.42
C LYS A 154 2.95 -14.69 -4.75
N TRP A 155 3.80 -15.36 -5.53
CA TRP A 155 4.19 -14.91 -6.86
C TRP A 155 2.98 -14.78 -7.80
N HIS A 156 2.97 -13.70 -8.58
CA HIS A 156 1.87 -13.36 -9.49
C HIS A 156 2.36 -12.82 -10.85
N GLY A 157 3.67 -12.64 -11.04
CA GLY A 157 4.27 -12.18 -12.29
C GLY A 157 5.67 -11.59 -12.10
N LYS A 158 6.30 -11.15 -13.20
CA LYS A 158 7.61 -10.49 -13.20
C LYS A 158 7.72 -9.45 -14.31
N PHE A 159 8.43 -8.35 -14.05
CA PHE A 159 8.60 -7.20 -14.95
C PHE A 159 10.04 -6.65 -14.98
#